data_AF-A0A7W0H5V1-F1
#
_entry.id   AF-A0A7W0H5V1-F1
#
_cell.length_a   1.000
_cell.length_b   1.000
_cell.length_c   1.000
_cell.angle_alpha   90.00
_cell.angle_beta   90.00
_cell.angle_gamma   90.00
#
_symmetry.space_group_name_H-M   'P 1'
#
loop_
_entity.id
_entity.type
_entity.pdbx_description
1 polymer ?
#
loop_
_entity_poly.entity_id
_entity_poly.type
_entity_poly.pdbx_seq_one_letter_code
_entity_poly.pdbx_strand_id
1 'polypeptide(L)'
;MTAPAILLVLLAAGLCAGCGAADRAPDAAAVAERFHAALDGRDGAAACAELSEETAVKLAQQEHRPCQQAILDLELPTGDAVVHTSVYVTSASVSLLHGYALFLDEAADGWEISAAGCRPTAPDMPYDCELEG
;
A
#
# COMPACT_ATOMS: atom_id res chain seq x y z
N MET A 1 -57.44 6.19 -41.42
CA MET A 1 -57.04 7.06 -40.29
C MET A 1 -55.82 6.41 -39.67
N THR A 2 -54.64 6.90 -40.07
CA THR A 2 -53.33 6.31 -39.79
C THR A 2 -52.87 6.66 -38.37
N ALA A 3 -52.58 5.66 -37.54
CA ALA A 3 -51.91 5.85 -36.26
C ALA A 3 -50.41 5.50 -36.43
N PRO A 4 -49.48 6.42 -36.08
CA PRO A 4 -48.06 6.25 -36.37
C PRO A 4 -47.37 5.36 -35.33
N ALA A 5 -46.38 4.63 -35.82
CA ALA A 5 -45.37 3.93 -35.03
C ALA A 5 -44.54 4.93 -34.22
N ILE A 6 -44.37 4.69 -32.92
CA ILE A 6 -43.26 5.25 -32.15
C ILE A 6 -42.63 4.10 -31.36
N LEU A 7 -41.62 3.52 -31.99
CA LEU A 7 -40.66 2.59 -31.46
C LEU A 7 -39.73 3.37 -30.50
N LEU A 8 -40.00 3.32 -29.19
CA LEU A 8 -39.14 3.92 -28.17
C LEU A 8 -38.23 2.84 -27.58
N VAL A 9 -37.18 2.50 -28.34
CA VAL A 9 -36.02 1.76 -27.86
C VAL A 9 -35.19 2.74 -27.03
N LEU A 10 -35.40 2.75 -25.72
CA LEU A 10 -34.49 3.40 -24.78
C LEU A 10 -33.41 2.38 -24.41
N LEU A 11 -32.26 2.55 -25.07
CA LEU A 11 -30.97 2.01 -24.67
C LEU A 11 -30.75 2.25 -23.17
N ALA A 12 -30.98 1.22 -22.36
CA ALA A 12 -30.33 1.10 -21.07
C ALA A 12 -28.87 0.75 -21.35
N ALA A 13 -28.07 1.77 -21.63
CA ALA A 13 -26.62 1.67 -21.60
C ALA A 13 -26.23 1.33 -20.17
N GLY A 14 -26.07 0.03 -19.89
CA GLY A 14 -25.37 -0.43 -18.71
C GLY A 14 -23.95 0.12 -18.79
N LEU A 15 -23.68 1.20 -18.04
CA LEU A 15 -22.32 1.52 -17.67
C LEU A 15 -21.84 0.38 -16.78
N CYS A 16 -21.15 -0.59 -17.38
CA CYS A 16 -20.22 -1.43 -16.65
C CYS A 16 -19.16 -0.48 -16.06
N ALA A 17 -19.40 0.01 -14.85
CA ALA A 17 -18.35 0.50 -13.99
C ALA A 17 -17.39 -0.70 -13.82
N GLY A 18 -16.19 -0.58 -14.39
CA GLY A 18 -15.15 -1.57 -14.19
C GLY A 18 -14.77 -1.60 -12.70
N CYS A 19 -15.32 -2.56 -11.96
CA CYS A 19 -14.70 -3.02 -10.72
C CYS A 19 -13.33 -3.58 -11.08
N GLY A 20 -12.25 -2.89 -10.72
CA GLY A 20 -10.89 -3.40 -10.88
C GLY A 20 -9.78 -2.37 -10.97
N ALA A 21 -10.08 -1.09 -11.26
CA ALA A 21 -9.04 -0.07 -11.42
C ALA A 21 -9.22 1.20 -10.58
N ALA A 22 -10.41 1.43 -10.02
CA ALA A 22 -10.78 2.72 -9.44
C ALA A 22 -10.15 3.03 -8.08
N ASP A 23 -9.81 2.02 -7.27
CA ASP A 23 -9.46 2.24 -5.85
C ASP A 23 -8.05 1.75 -5.45
N ARG A 24 -7.10 1.67 -6.39
CA ARG A 24 -5.73 1.20 -6.11
C ARG A 24 -4.95 2.05 -5.10
N ALA A 25 -5.11 3.37 -5.12
CA ALA A 25 -4.43 4.27 -4.19
C ALA A 25 -5.02 4.18 -2.76
N PRO A 26 -6.35 4.18 -2.58
CA PRO A 26 -6.97 3.82 -1.29
C PRO A 26 -6.52 2.45 -0.76
N ASP A 27 -6.42 1.43 -1.60
CA ASP A 27 -6.00 0.09 -1.17
C ASP A 27 -4.55 0.08 -0.66
N ALA A 28 -3.63 0.75 -1.37
CA ALA A 28 -2.25 0.90 -0.93
C ALA A 28 -2.13 1.72 0.37
N ALA A 29 -2.94 2.78 0.52
CA ALA A 29 -3.02 3.55 1.76
C ALA A 29 -3.48 2.67 2.92
N ALA A 30 -4.49 1.82 2.71
CA ALA A 30 -5.03 0.94 3.73
C ALA A 30 -4.01 -0.10 4.21
N VAL A 31 -3.13 -0.61 3.33
CA VAL A 31 -2.00 -1.48 3.74
C VAL A 31 -1.05 -0.74 4.67
N ALA A 32 -0.64 0.48 4.29
CA ALA A 32 0.24 1.31 5.13
C ALA A 32 -0.40 1.65 6.49
N GLU A 33 -1.69 1.97 6.52
CA GLU A 33 -2.43 2.23 7.76
C GLU A 33 -2.49 1.01 8.67
N ARG A 34 -2.77 -0.19 8.13
CA ARG A 34 -2.76 -1.44 8.92
C ARG A 34 -1.38 -1.76 9.47
N PHE A 35 -0.33 -1.56 8.68
CA PHE A 35 1.05 -1.74 9.11
C PHE A 35 1.41 -0.83 10.29
N HIS A 36 1.13 0.48 10.19
CA HIS A 36 1.40 1.41 11.29
C HIS A 36 0.52 1.15 12.52
N ALA A 37 -0.75 0.81 12.33
CA ALA A 37 -1.62 0.42 13.44
C ALA A 37 -1.10 -0.83 14.18
N ALA A 38 -0.52 -1.79 13.44
CA ALA A 38 0.11 -2.97 14.03
C ALA A 38 1.38 -2.61 14.81
N LEU A 39 2.23 -1.71 14.28
CA LEU A 39 3.40 -1.21 15.01
C LEU A 39 3.01 -0.48 16.30
N ASP A 40 2.01 0.40 16.24
CA ASP A 40 1.46 1.12 17.39
C ASP A 40 0.90 0.16 18.45
N GLY A 41 0.23 -0.90 18.00
CA GLY A 41 -0.30 -1.98 18.83
C GLY A 41 0.75 -2.98 19.32
N ARG A 42 2.03 -2.84 18.92
CA ARG A 42 3.10 -3.81 19.17
C ARG A 42 2.79 -5.23 18.64
N ASP A 43 1.95 -5.33 17.61
CA ASP A 43 1.58 -6.58 16.94
C ASP A 43 2.50 -6.84 15.75
N GLY A 44 3.67 -7.42 16.04
CA GLY A 44 4.66 -7.72 15.00
C GLY A 44 4.20 -8.76 13.98
N ALA A 45 3.25 -9.63 14.34
CA ALA A 45 2.72 -10.63 13.40
C ALA A 45 1.82 -9.95 12.35
N ALA A 46 0.94 -9.05 12.78
CA ALA A 46 0.13 -8.24 11.88
C ALA A 46 1.00 -7.30 11.03
N ALA A 47 2.04 -6.68 11.61
CA ALA A 47 2.96 -5.84 10.84
C ALA A 47 3.69 -6.63 9.74
N CYS A 48 4.23 -7.80 10.08
CA CYS A 48 4.91 -8.66 9.08
C CYS A 48 3.98 -9.23 8.02
N ALA A 49 2.68 -9.32 8.26
CA ALA A 49 1.71 -9.81 7.28
C ALA A 49 1.42 -8.78 6.17
N GLU A 50 1.73 -7.51 6.38
CA GLU A 50 1.61 -6.46 5.36
C GLU A 50 2.90 -6.30 4.53
N LEU A 51 3.99 -6.96 4.92
CA LEU A 51 5.26 -6.95 4.20
C LEU A 51 5.24 -7.94 3.03
N SER A 52 6.04 -7.63 2.00
CA SER A 52 6.35 -8.63 0.98
C SER A 52 7.13 -9.81 1.59
N GLU A 53 7.00 -10.99 0.99
CA GLU A 53 7.75 -12.18 1.44
C GLU A 53 9.26 -11.91 1.45
N GLU A 54 9.79 -11.25 0.42
CA GLU A 54 11.20 -10.88 0.31
C GLU A 54 11.63 -9.99 1.48
N THR A 55 10.90 -8.90 1.76
CA THR A 55 11.19 -7.99 2.87
C THR A 55 11.14 -8.69 4.22
N ALA A 56 10.12 -9.52 4.47
CA ALA A 56 9.97 -10.26 5.73
C ALA A 56 11.10 -11.29 5.94
N VAL A 57 11.48 -12.01 4.88
CA VAL A 57 12.58 -12.99 4.91
C VAL A 57 13.92 -12.30 5.15
N LYS A 58 14.19 -11.20 4.44
CA LYS A 58 15.44 -10.44 4.59
C LYS A 58 15.59 -9.86 5.99
N LEU A 59 14.54 -9.26 6.54
CA LEU A 59 14.55 -8.77 7.92
C LEU A 59 14.88 -9.89 8.91
N ALA A 60 14.22 -11.05 8.77
CA ALA A 60 14.45 -12.18 9.66
C ALA A 60 15.90 -12.71 9.58
N GLN A 61 16.49 -12.70 8.39
CA GLN A 61 17.88 -13.09 8.18
C GLN A 61 18.87 -12.09 8.77
N GLN A 62 18.66 -10.79 8.57
CA GLN A 62 19.53 -9.74 9.09
C GLN A 62 19.53 -9.70 10.62
N GLU A 63 18.35 -9.76 11.22
CA GLU A 63 18.18 -9.70 12.68
C GLU A 63 18.33 -11.05 13.39
N HIS A 64 18.54 -12.13 12.62
CA HIS A 64 18.68 -13.50 13.12
C HIS A 64 17.53 -13.93 14.05
N ARG A 65 16.32 -13.41 13.79
CA ARG A 65 15.11 -13.57 14.61
C ARG A 65 13.88 -13.64 13.72
N PRO A 66 12.77 -14.26 14.17
CA PRO A 66 11.52 -14.24 13.41
C PRO A 66 11.07 -12.80 13.11
N CYS A 67 10.53 -12.54 11.92
CA CYS A 67 10.08 -11.21 11.48
C CYS A 67 9.25 -10.51 12.56
N GLN A 68 8.24 -11.19 13.11
CA GLN A 68 7.33 -10.65 14.13
C GLN A 68 8.01 -10.14 15.42
N GLN A 69 9.25 -10.56 15.67
CA GLN A 69 10.05 -10.06 16.78
C GLN A 69 11.02 -8.97 16.32
N ALA A 70 11.64 -9.15 15.16
CA ALA A 70 12.60 -8.21 14.57
C ALA A 70 11.96 -6.86 14.20
N ILE A 71 10.77 -6.89 13.59
CA ILE A 71 10.05 -5.70 13.10
C ILE A 71 9.75 -4.68 14.21
N LEU A 72 9.60 -5.17 15.45
CA LEU A 72 9.26 -4.35 16.61
C LEU A 72 10.46 -3.63 17.24
N ASP A 73 11.68 -3.94 16.78
CA ASP A 73 12.91 -3.34 17.27
C ASP A 73 13.52 -2.33 16.28
N LEU A 74 12.99 -2.25 15.06
CA LEU A 74 13.37 -1.26 14.06
C LEU A 74 12.90 0.16 14.42
N GLU A 75 13.62 1.18 13.98
CA GLU A 75 13.26 2.59 14.20
C GLU A 75 12.21 3.08 13.17
N LEU A 76 11.08 2.38 13.09
CA LEU A 76 9.98 2.72 12.19
C LEU A 76 9.04 3.77 12.79
N PRO A 77 8.47 4.68 11.96
CA PRO A 77 7.54 5.68 12.45
C PRO A 77 6.27 5.02 13.02
N THR A 78 5.84 5.49 14.18
CA THR A 78 4.64 5.06 14.91
C THR A 78 3.74 6.28 15.16
N GLY A 79 2.43 6.08 15.16
CA GLY A 79 1.43 7.15 15.30
C GLY A 79 1.42 8.16 14.15
N ASP A 80 2.02 7.82 13.01
CA ASP A 80 2.09 8.70 11.84
C ASP A 80 0.90 8.47 10.91
N ALA A 81 0.41 9.54 10.27
CA ALA A 81 -0.78 9.49 9.44
C ALA A 81 -0.40 9.52 7.95
N VAL A 82 -1.12 8.74 7.14
CA VAL A 82 -1.02 8.82 5.68
C VAL A 82 -1.51 10.18 5.20
N VAL A 83 -0.70 10.88 4.40
CA VAL A 83 -1.04 12.20 3.83
C VAL A 83 -1.18 12.17 2.32
N HIS A 84 -0.49 11.26 1.64
CA HIS A 84 -0.55 11.16 0.19
C HIS A 84 -0.19 9.75 -0.27
N THR A 85 -0.87 9.29 -1.32
CA THR A 85 -0.56 8.01 -1.97
C THR A 85 -0.49 8.20 -3.48
N SER A 86 0.57 7.66 -4.08
CA SER A 86 0.78 7.64 -5.53
C SER A 86 0.98 6.20 -5.99
N VAL A 87 0.42 5.86 -7.16
CA VAL A 87 0.49 4.52 -7.75
C VAL A 87 1.13 4.62 -9.14
N TYR A 88 2.09 3.74 -9.41
CA TYR A 88 2.92 3.70 -10.61
C TYR A 88 2.91 2.29 -11.20
N VAL A 89 2.10 2.06 -12.23
CA VAL A 89 1.98 0.75 -12.92
C VAL A 89 1.75 -0.41 -11.93
N THR A 90 2.80 -0.99 -11.35
CA THR A 90 2.84 -2.10 -10.38
C THR A 90 3.46 -1.74 -9.02
N SER A 91 3.76 -0.48 -8.75
CA SER A 91 4.30 -0.01 -7.46
C SER A 91 3.49 1.15 -6.90
N ALA A 92 3.65 1.45 -5.62
CA ALA A 92 3.03 2.59 -4.96
C ALA A 92 3.97 3.19 -3.93
N SER A 93 3.78 4.49 -3.68
CA SER A 93 4.43 5.20 -2.58
C SER A 93 3.36 5.83 -1.68
N VAL A 94 3.48 5.63 -0.38
CA VAL A 94 2.62 6.24 0.64
C VAL A 94 3.47 7.18 1.48
N SER A 95 3.16 8.47 1.45
CA SER A 95 3.84 9.49 2.26
C SER A 95 3.10 9.69 3.58
N LEU A 96 3.87 9.84 4.65
CA LEU A 96 3.39 10.09 6.01
C LEU A 96 3.65 11.55 6.42
N LEU A 97 2.89 12.02 7.42
CA LEU A 97 2.90 13.41 7.85
C LEU A 97 4.30 13.90 8.29
N HIS A 98 5.11 13.05 8.93
CA HIS A 98 6.44 13.44 9.43
C HIS A 98 7.57 13.25 8.41
N GLY A 99 7.24 13.16 7.13
CA GLY A 99 8.22 13.14 6.03
C GLY A 99 8.83 11.76 5.75
N TYR A 100 8.23 10.71 6.30
CA TYR A 100 8.56 9.33 5.95
C TYR A 100 7.71 8.86 4.77
N ALA A 101 8.18 7.81 4.11
CA ALA A 101 7.44 7.10 3.09
C ALA A 101 7.51 5.58 3.29
N LEU A 102 6.51 4.90 2.73
CA LEU A 102 6.52 3.47 2.46
C LEU A 102 6.45 3.26 0.96
N PHE A 103 7.10 2.20 0.49
CA PHE A 103 6.98 1.71 -0.87
C PHE A 103 6.31 0.34 -0.86
N LEU A 104 5.42 0.15 -1.82
CA LEU A 104 4.63 -1.05 -1.97
C LEU A 104 4.75 -1.55 -3.41
N ASP A 105 4.68 -2.87 -3.57
CA ASP A 105 4.61 -3.53 -4.87
C ASP A 105 3.30 -4.30 -4.99
N GLU A 106 2.78 -4.37 -6.21
CA GLU A 106 1.57 -5.12 -6.54
C GLU A 106 1.89 -6.62 -6.55
N ALA A 107 1.23 -7.37 -5.66
CA ALA A 107 1.25 -8.82 -5.59
C ALA A 107 -0.07 -9.42 -6.11
N ALA A 108 -0.14 -10.75 -6.19
CA ALA A 108 -1.30 -11.45 -6.72
C ALA A 108 -2.59 -11.20 -5.91
N ASP A 109 -2.45 -11.01 -4.59
CA ASP A 109 -3.55 -10.85 -3.64
C ASP A 109 -3.75 -9.40 -3.17
N GLY A 110 -2.98 -8.44 -3.70
CA GLY A 110 -3.07 -7.02 -3.34
C GLY A 110 -1.71 -6.34 -3.23
N TRP A 111 -1.67 -5.21 -2.54
CA TRP A 111 -0.42 -4.48 -2.27
C TRP A 111 0.34 -5.10 -1.11
N GLU A 112 1.66 -5.18 -1.22
CA GLU A 112 2.57 -5.62 -0.16
C GLU A 112 3.66 -4.56 0.05
N ILE A 113 4.09 -4.31 1.28
CA ILE A 113 5.13 -3.34 1.61
C ILE A 113 6.50 -3.93 1.28
N SER A 114 7.22 -3.31 0.35
CA SER A 114 8.59 -3.69 -0.01
C SER A 114 9.65 -2.87 0.73
N ALA A 115 9.32 -1.65 1.16
CA ALA A 115 10.19 -0.82 2.02
C ALA A 115 9.40 0.11 2.96
N ALA A 116 9.95 0.38 4.14
CA ALA A 116 9.32 1.21 5.18
C ALA A 116 10.35 2.06 5.93
N GLY A 117 9.87 3.12 6.59
CA GLY A 117 10.72 4.07 7.32
C GLY A 117 11.60 4.92 6.38
N CYS A 118 11.21 5.04 5.11
CA CYS A 118 12.03 5.67 4.08
C CYS A 118 12.03 7.20 4.20
N ARG A 119 13.20 7.82 4.08
CA ARG A 119 13.36 9.29 4.05
C ARG A 119 14.09 9.75 2.79
N PRO A 120 13.70 10.89 2.20
CA PRO A 120 14.43 11.47 1.08
C PRO A 120 15.80 11.98 1.56
N THR A 121 16.86 11.64 0.83
CA THR A 121 18.24 12.07 1.14
C THR A 121 18.60 13.42 0.50
N ALA A 122 18.10 13.67 -0.70
CA ALA A 122 18.13 14.93 -1.45
C ALA A 122 17.07 14.88 -2.57
N PRO A 123 16.73 16.01 -3.23
CA PRO A 123 15.89 15.99 -4.42
C PRO A 123 16.44 15.04 -5.49
N ASP A 124 15.57 14.24 -6.10
CA ASP A 124 15.90 13.28 -7.17
C ASP A 124 16.91 12.18 -6.80
N MET A 125 17.24 12.02 -5.51
CA MET A 125 18.08 10.94 -5.01
C MET A 125 17.25 9.80 -4.42
N PRO A 126 17.79 8.58 -4.34
CA PRO A 126 17.13 7.46 -3.67
C PRO A 126 16.78 7.79 -2.21
N TYR A 127 15.71 7.18 -1.74
CA TYR A 127 15.35 7.22 -0.33
C TYR A 127 16.31 6.34 0.48
N ASP A 128 16.51 6.71 1.74
CA ASP A 128 17.19 5.89 2.73
C ASP A 128 16.11 5.24 3.61
N CYS A 129 16.06 3.91 3.62
CA CYS A 129 14.99 3.13 4.23
C CYS A 129 15.53 2.30 5.40
N GLU A 130 14.81 2.33 6.52
CA GLU A 130 15.11 1.50 7.69
C GLU A 130 14.85 0.01 7.40
N LEU A 131 13.83 -0.27 6.58
CA LEU A 131 13.46 -1.62 6.16
C LEU A 131 13.31 -1.66 4.64
N GLU A 132 13.95 -2.62 3.99
CA GLU A 132 13.85 -2.85 2.54
C GLU A 132 14.11 -4.32 2.17
N GLY A 133 13.37 -4.82 1.17
CA GLY A 133 13.60 -6.11 0.48
C GLY A 133 14.91 -6.14 -0.31
#